data_AF-A0A6A4SGF4-F1
#
_entry.id   AF-A0A6A4SGF4-F1
#
_cell.length_a   1.000
_cell.length_b   1.000
_cell.length_c   1.000
_cell.angle_alpha   90.00
_cell.angle_beta   90.00
_cell.angle_gamma   90.00
#
_symmetry.space_group_name_H-M   'P 1'
#
loop_
_entity.id
_entity.type
_entity.pdbx_description
1 polymer ?
#
loop_
_entity_poly.entity_id
_entity_poly.type
_entity_poly.pdbx_seq_one_letter_code
_entity_poly.pdbx_strand_id
1 'polypeptide(L)'
;MDLNDTLPHLRLKITNVDSSDLVADAPVALINYPLNTIFSQCNVVLRDRLISQSSTIHPYRSMIETLLSFSEQSLKTQFSAGLIYKDTAGAVDSVVIPHSPNRGFERRGRFTANSREVHLLGPLHADIFFSKRFLLNSVDLRIKLSRANDAFALMCPANTNYKL
;
A
#
# COMPACT_ATOMS: atom_id res chain seq x y z
N MET A 1 18.20 -17.35 5.12
CA MET A 1 16.79 -16.86 5.13
C MET A 1 16.35 -16.65 3.70
N ASP A 2 15.14 -17.08 3.35
CA ASP A 2 14.55 -16.75 2.04
C ASP A 2 13.80 -15.42 2.16
N LEU A 3 14.28 -14.40 1.45
CA LEU A 3 13.67 -13.07 1.47
C LEU A 3 12.54 -12.95 0.44
N ASN A 4 12.53 -13.80 -0.60
CA ASN A 4 11.49 -13.80 -1.61
C ASN A 4 10.15 -14.28 -1.04
N ASP A 5 10.19 -15.26 -0.14
CA ASP A 5 9.02 -15.78 0.55
C ASP A 5 8.71 -15.04 1.87
N THR A 6 9.42 -13.93 2.16
CA THR A 6 9.15 -13.11 3.35
C THR A 6 8.06 -12.08 3.05
N LEU A 7 6.87 -12.30 3.61
CA LEU A 7 5.69 -11.45 3.39
C LEU A 7 5.37 -10.63 4.64
N PRO A 8 5.57 -9.29 4.65
CA PRO A 8 5.08 -8.44 5.73
C PRO A 8 3.56 -8.54 5.88
N HIS A 9 3.12 -8.59 7.15
CA HIS A 9 1.72 -8.46 7.53
C HIS A 9 1.47 -7.04 8.04
N LEU A 10 0.50 -6.37 7.43
CA LEU A 10 0.13 -5.01 7.74
C LEU A 10 -1.33 -4.94 8.17
N ARG A 11 -1.59 -4.16 9.21
CA ARG A 11 -2.90 -3.94 9.81
C ARG A 11 -3.24 -2.46 9.71
N LEU A 12 -4.33 -2.12 9.04
CA LEU A 12 -4.73 -0.74 8.78
C LEU A 12 -6.17 -0.49 9.22
N LYS A 13 -6.43 0.66 9.85
CA LYS A 13 -7.77 1.11 10.19
C LYS A 13 -7.88 2.60 9.90
N ILE A 14 -8.84 3.00 9.09
CA ILE A 14 -9.13 4.43 8.86
C ILE A 14 -10.10 4.91 9.93
N THR A 15 -9.85 6.09 10.50
CA THR A 15 -10.71 6.75 11.49
C THR A 15 -10.92 8.22 11.12
N ASN A 16 -11.94 8.85 11.71
CA ASN A 16 -12.05 10.31 11.67
C ASN A 16 -10.93 10.95 12.50
N VAL A 17 -10.73 12.27 12.36
CA VAL A 17 -9.75 13.01 13.18
C VAL A 17 -10.00 12.82 14.69
N ASP A 18 -11.27 12.76 15.08
CA ASP A 18 -11.71 12.56 16.47
C ASP A 18 -11.60 11.09 16.94
N SER A 19 -10.97 10.22 16.14
CA SER A 19 -10.83 8.77 16.38
C SER A 19 -12.15 7.99 16.44
N SER A 20 -13.27 8.63 16.07
CA SER A 20 -14.54 7.94 15.88
C SER A 20 -14.50 7.07 14.62
N ASP A 21 -15.37 6.06 14.58
CA ASP A 21 -15.52 5.22 13.40
C ASP A 21 -16.17 5.99 12.24
N LEU A 22 -15.85 5.54 11.02
CA LEU A 22 -16.37 6.05 9.76
C LEU A 22 -17.83 5.62 9.57
N VAL A 23 -18.59 6.43 8.84
CA VAL A 23 -19.89 6.02 8.29
C VAL A 23 -19.65 5.10 7.09
N ALA A 24 -20.57 4.16 6.82
CA ALA A 24 -20.45 3.19 5.73
C ALA A 24 -20.14 3.82 4.35
N ASP A 25 -20.72 4.98 4.07
CA ASP A 25 -20.58 5.71 2.81
C ASP A 25 -19.65 6.94 2.92
N ALA A 26 -18.75 6.94 3.91
CA ALA A 26 -17.75 8.01 4.02
C ALA A 26 -16.91 8.05 2.72
N PRO A 27 -16.72 9.24 2.10
CA PRO A 27 -16.00 9.38 0.84
C PRO A 27 -14.48 9.30 1.07
N VAL A 28 -14.00 8.19 1.62
CA VAL A 28 -12.59 7.95 1.90
C VAL A 28 -12.21 6.52 1.59
N ALA A 29 -11.08 6.34 0.93
CA ALA A 29 -10.47 5.04 0.72
C ALA A 29 -8.94 5.13 0.76
N LEU A 30 -8.30 3.97 0.94
CA LEU A 30 -6.86 3.84 0.75
C LEU A 30 -6.48 4.12 -0.71
N ILE A 31 -5.28 4.68 -0.90
CA ILE A 31 -4.63 4.69 -2.21
C ILE A 31 -4.44 3.27 -2.75
N ASN A 32 -4.10 3.17 -4.04
CA ASN A 32 -3.85 1.87 -4.64
C ASN A 32 -2.59 1.21 -4.05
N TYR A 33 -2.64 -0.10 -3.88
CA TYR A 33 -1.56 -0.91 -3.32
C TYR A 33 -0.98 -0.46 -1.96
N PRO A 34 -1.82 -0.23 -0.93
CA PRO A 34 -1.41 0.32 0.36
C PRO A 34 -0.41 -0.56 1.12
N LEU A 35 -0.19 -1.82 0.72
CA LEU A 35 0.85 -2.66 1.30
C LEU A 35 2.25 -2.02 1.18
N ASN A 36 2.53 -1.33 0.07
CA ASN A 36 3.82 -0.66 -0.17
C ASN A 36 3.67 0.86 -0.26
N THR A 37 2.57 1.35 -0.84
CA THR A 37 2.43 2.78 -1.15
C THR A 37 2.19 3.66 0.08
N ILE A 38 1.84 3.10 1.24
CA ILE A 38 1.74 3.88 2.49
C ILE A 38 3.10 4.28 3.06
N PHE A 39 4.19 3.67 2.60
CA PHE A 39 5.53 3.96 3.10
C PHE A 39 6.21 4.93 2.14
N SER A 40 6.53 6.14 2.61
CA SER A 40 7.28 7.09 1.80
C SER A 40 8.70 6.60 1.53
N GLN A 41 9.28 5.82 2.44
CA GLN A 41 10.64 5.27 2.31
C GLN A 41 10.69 3.83 2.82
N CYS A 42 11.38 2.97 2.07
CA CYS A 42 11.75 1.63 2.48
C CYS A 42 13.27 1.48 2.45
N ASN A 43 13.88 1.43 3.63
CA ASN A 43 15.31 1.32 3.81
C ASN A 43 15.70 -0.08 4.25
N VAL A 44 16.46 -0.77 3.43
CA VAL A 44 16.99 -2.10 3.72
C VAL A 44 18.50 -2.01 3.92
N VAL A 45 18.93 -2.42 5.10
CA VAL A 45 20.33 -2.41 5.53
C VAL A 45 20.75 -3.86 5.77
N LEU A 46 21.88 -4.25 5.18
CA LEU A 46 22.55 -5.50 5.47
C LEU A 46 23.83 -5.21 6.26
N ARG A 47 23.94 -5.79 7.46
CA ARG A 47 24.92 -5.42 8.48
C ARG A 47 24.85 -3.91 8.74
N ASP A 48 25.85 -3.16 8.29
CA ASP A 48 25.96 -1.71 8.44
C ASP A 48 25.91 -0.95 7.10
N ARG A 49 25.57 -1.64 6.00
CA ARG A 49 25.47 -1.04 4.67
C ARG A 49 24.02 -0.95 4.21
N LEU A 50 23.57 0.28 3.97
CA LEU A 50 22.32 0.53 3.25
C LEU A 50 22.47 0.01 1.81
N ILE A 51 21.62 -0.93 1.43
CA ILE A 51 21.59 -1.53 0.08
C ILE A 51 20.46 -0.98 -0.77
N SER A 52 19.41 -0.45 -0.14
CA SER A 52 18.30 0.19 -0.84
C SER A 52 18.61 1.66 -1.18
N GLN A 53 17.84 2.20 -2.11
CA GLN A 53 17.85 3.64 -2.39
C GLN A 53 16.97 4.36 -1.37
N SER A 54 17.59 5.12 -0.45
CA SER A 54 16.85 5.95 0.51
C SER A 54 16.24 7.17 -0.19
N SER A 55 15.04 7.02 -0.71
CA SER A 55 14.29 8.08 -1.41
C SER A 55 12.84 8.11 -0.95
N THR A 56 12.24 9.31 -0.90
CA THR A 56 10.82 9.54 -0.52
C THR A 56 9.81 9.14 -1.59
N ILE A 57 10.29 8.57 -2.70
CA ILE A 57 9.46 8.19 -3.86
C ILE A 57 9.15 6.69 -3.91
N HIS A 58 9.34 5.97 -2.80
CA HIS A 58 9.05 4.55 -2.72
C HIS A 58 7.64 4.17 -3.20
N PRO A 59 6.56 4.93 -2.86
CA PRO A 59 5.22 4.61 -3.34
C PRO A 59 5.13 4.57 -4.86
N TYR A 60 5.67 5.59 -5.54
CA TYR A 60 5.64 5.67 -7.00
C TYR A 60 6.46 4.54 -7.64
N ARG A 61 7.65 4.28 -7.11
CA ARG A 61 8.48 3.16 -7.57
C ARG A 61 7.74 1.83 -7.45
N SER A 62 7.16 1.54 -6.29
CA SER A 62 6.41 0.29 -6.06
C SER A 62 5.24 0.17 -7.05
N MET A 63 4.47 1.24 -7.26
CA MET A 63 3.33 1.22 -8.16
C MET A 63 3.75 0.99 -9.62
N ILE A 64 4.80 1.68 -10.09
CA ILE A 64 5.33 1.52 -11.44
C ILE A 64 5.88 0.10 -11.63
N GLU A 65 6.65 -0.41 -10.68
CA GLU A 65 7.20 -1.76 -10.71
C GLU A 65 6.06 -2.80 -10.74
N THR A 66 5.05 -2.68 -9.89
CA THR A 66 3.93 -3.62 -9.90
C THR A 66 3.16 -3.59 -11.22
N LEU A 67 2.93 -2.41 -11.80
CA LEU A 67 2.20 -2.27 -13.06
C LEU A 67 2.97 -2.76 -14.29
N LEU A 68 4.30 -2.61 -14.30
CA LEU A 68 5.15 -2.97 -15.44
C LEU A 68 5.69 -4.40 -15.36
N SER A 69 5.94 -4.93 -14.16
CA SER A 69 6.57 -6.24 -13.96
C SER A 69 5.57 -7.40 -13.95
N PHE A 70 4.28 -7.14 -13.68
CA PHE A 70 3.27 -8.20 -13.52
C PHE A 70 2.17 -8.14 -14.56
N SER A 71 1.68 -9.32 -14.95
CA SER A 71 0.55 -9.44 -15.86
C SER A 71 -0.76 -8.96 -15.21
N GLU A 72 -1.73 -8.55 -16.02
CA GLU A 72 -3.05 -8.15 -15.52
C GLU A 72 -3.75 -9.26 -14.71
N GLN A 73 -3.51 -10.52 -15.07
CA GLN A 73 -4.07 -11.65 -14.36
C GLN A 73 -3.46 -11.78 -12.95
N SER A 74 -2.15 -11.57 -12.82
CA SER A 74 -1.47 -11.54 -11.51
C SER A 74 -1.98 -10.39 -10.65
N LEU A 75 -2.22 -9.21 -11.24
CA LEU A 75 -2.77 -8.05 -10.53
C LEU A 75 -4.17 -8.33 -9.98
N LYS A 76 -5.04 -8.95 -10.79
CA LYS A 76 -6.42 -9.30 -10.41
C LYS A 76 -6.51 -10.40 -9.35
N THR A 77 -5.48 -11.24 -9.23
CA THR A 77 -5.46 -12.41 -8.35
C THR A 77 -4.58 -12.17 -7.13
N GLN A 78 -3.27 -12.38 -7.26
CA GLN A 78 -2.30 -12.31 -6.16
C GLN A 78 -2.27 -10.93 -5.49
N PHE A 79 -2.21 -9.85 -6.29
CA PHE A 79 -2.10 -8.50 -5.74
C PHE A 79 -3.43 -7.91 -5.24
N SER A 80 -4.55 -8.60 -5.46
CA SER A 80 -5.82 -8.21 -4.84
C SER A 80 -5.76 -8.27 -3.31
N ALA A 81 -4.91 -9.15 -2.75
CA ALA A 81 -4.61 -9.22 -1.31
C ALA A 81 -3.88 -7.98 -0.78
N GLY A 82 -3.16 -7.26 -1.65
CA GLY A 82 -2.57 -5.97 -1.37
C GLY A 82 -3.48 -4.79 -1.75
N LEU A 83 -4.76 -5.02 -2.02
CA LEU A 83 -5.76 -4.04 -2.50
C LEU A 83 -5.39 -3.35 -3.82
N ILE A 84 -4.75 -4.07 -4.75
CA ILE A 84 -4.59 -3.58 -6.12
C ILE A 84 -5.90 -3.70 -6.88
N TYR A 85 -6.52 -2.54 -7.14
CA TYR A 85 -7.67 -2.42 -8.04
C TYR A 85 -7.43 -1.24 -8.97
N LYS A 86 -7.42 -1.48 -10.29
CA LYS A 86 -7.23 -0.41 -11.29
C LYS A 86 -8.37 0.62 -11.17
N ASP A 87 -8.01 1.89 -11.15
CA ASP A 87 -8.97 2.99 -11.18
C ASP A 87 -9.57 3.14 -12.59
N THR A 88 -10.77 3.68 -12.68
CA THR A 88 -11.45 3.90 -13.97
C THR A 88 -10.80 5.06 -14.72
N ALA A 89 -10.45 4.85 -15.99
CA ALA A 89 -9.89 5.89 -16.85
C ALA A 89 -10.86 7.09 -16.98
N GLY A 90 -10.32 8.30 -16.88
CA GLY A 90 -11.12 9.54 -16.94
C GLY A 90 -11.86 9.90 -15.65
N ALA A 91 -11.80 9.07 -14.61
CA ALA A 91 -12.48 9.30 -13.33
C ALA A 91 -11.58 9.04 -12.12
N VAL A 92 -10.25 9.05 -12.29
CA VAL A 92 -9.29 8.68 -11.24
C VAL A 92 -9.47 9.49 -9.95
N ASP A 93 -9.77 10.79 -10.07
CA ASP A 93 -9.93 11.72 -8.95
C ASP A 93 -11.31 11.65 -8.26
N SER A 94 -12.21 10.79 -8.75
CA SER A 94 -13.56 10.67 -8.20
C SER A 94 -13.54 9.95 -6.83
N VAL A 95 -13.90 10.69 -5.79
CA VAL A 95 -13.99 10.22 -4.40
C VAL A 95 -15.42 9.93 -3.91
N VAL A 96 -16.37 9.80 -4.84
CA VAL A 96 -17.79 9.56 -4.51
C VAL A 96 -18.03 8.13 -4.08
N ILE A 97 -18.75 7.91 -2.98
CA ILE A 97 -19.27 6.62 -2.51
C ILE A 97 -20.70 6.86 -2.02
N PRO A 98 -21.69 6.00 -2.35
CA PRO A 98 -21.65 4.84 -3.26
C PRO A 98 -21.76 5.22 -4.76
N HIS A 99 -21.58 4.25 -5.66
CA HIS A 99 -21.68 4.44 -7.12
C HIS A 99 -20.61 5.35 -7.74
N SER A 100 -19.37 5.23 -7.28
CA SER A 100 -18.26 5.99 -7.86
C SER A 100 -18.09 5.69 -9.36
N PRO A 101 -17.90 6.72 -10.20
CA PRO A 101 -17.26 6.58 -11.50
C PRO A 101 -15.92 5.80 -11.42
N ASN A 102 -15.18 5.94 -10.31
CA ASN A 102 -13.97 5.17 -10.05
C ASN A 102 -14.28 3.84 -9.31
N ARG A 103 -14.38 2.76 -10.09
CA ARG A 103 -14.69 1.42 -9.55
C ARG A 103 -13.57 0.86 -8.69
N GLY A 104 -12.31 1.23 -8.95
CA GLY A 104 -11.16 0.83 -8.15
C GLY A 104 -11.22 1.42 -6.75
N PHE A 105 -11.44 2.74 -6.68
CA PHE A 105 -11.65 3.48 -5.43
C PHE A 105 -12.82 2.93 -4.63
N GLU A 106 -13.99 2.72 -5.25
CA GLU A 106 -15.17 2.18 -4.58
C GLU A 106 -14.89 0.81 -3.94
N ARG A 107 -14.19 -0.09 -4.67
CA ARG A 107 -13.81 -1.40 -4.12
C ARG A 107 -12.89 -1.26 -2.90
N ARG A 108 -11.88 -0.39 -2.95
CA ARG A 108 -10.98 -0.15 -1.81
C ARG A 108 -11.72 0.43 -0.61
N GLY A 109 -12.63 1.39 -0.82
CA GLY A 109 -13.44 1.99 0.24
C GLY A 109 -14.32 0.98 0.98
N ARG A 110 -14.88 0.00 0.26
CA ARG A 110 -15.67 -1.09 0.87
C ARG A 110 -14.86 -1.97 1.84
N PHE A 111 -13.54 -2.06 1.69
CA PHE A 111 -12.71 -2.83 2.62
C PHE A 111 -12.60 -2.14 3.98
N THR A 112 -12.54 -0.81 3.99
CA THR A 112 -12.36 0.05 5.17
C THR A 112 -13.66 0.69 5.69
N ALA A 113 -14.81 0.38 5.08
CA ALA A 113 -16.12 0.88 5.51
C ALA A 113 -16.39 0.58 6.98
N ASN A 114 -17.09 1.48 7.68
CA ASN A 114 -17.34 1.41 9.13
C ASN A 114 -16.05 1.29 9.97
N SER A 115 -14.94 1.85 9.48
CA SER A 115 -13.63 1.72 10.11
C SER A 115 -13.22 0.27 10.38
N ARG A 116 -13.61 -0.65 9.50
CA ARG A 116 -13.16 -2.03 9.61
C ARG A 116 -11.64 -2.11 9.41
N GLU A 117 -11.01 -2.88 10.28
CA GLU A 117 -9.59 -3.20 10.15
C GLU A 117 -9.32 -4.07 8.92
N VAL A 118 -8.34 -3.67 8.13
CA VAL A 118 -7.90 -4.39 6.93
C VAL A 118 -6.54 -5.00 7.21
N HIS A 119 -6.43 -6.29 6.94
CA HIS A 119 -5.20 -7.05 7.02
C HIS A 119 -4.65 -7.28 5.61
N LEU A 120 -3.44 -6.80 5.37
CA LEU A 120 -2.75 -6.92 4.09
C LEU A 120 -1.51 -7.80 4.26
N LEU A 121 -1.24 -8.61 3.25
CA LEU A 121 -0.08 -9.48 3.21
C LEU A 121 0.39 -9.59 1.76
N GLY A 122 1.69 -9.49 1.55
CA GLY A 122 2.29 -9.57 0.23
C GLY A 122 3.75 -9.15 0.24
N PRO A 123 4.41 -9.10 -0.93
CA PRO A 123 5.83 -8.79 -1.03
C PRO A 123 6.12 -7.31 -0.72
N LEU A 124 7.26 -7.07 -0.08
CA LEU A 124 7.81 -5.73 0.10
C LEU A 124 8.64 -5.34 -1.12
N HIS A 125 8.37 -4.17 -1.69
CA HIS A 125 9.05 -3.66 -2.88
C HIS A 125 10.45 -3.10 -2.56
N ALA A 126 11.39 -3.99 -2.27
CA ALA A 126 12.80 -3.66 -2.19
C ALA A 126 13.61 -4.70 -2.98
N ASP A 127 14.64 -4.26 -3.70
CA ASP A 127 15.36 -5.07 -4.70
C ASP A 127 15.80 -6.45 -4.19
N ILE A 128 16.19 -6.54 -2.92
CA ILE A 128 16.65 -7.80 -2.33
C ILE A 128 15.53 -8.82 -2.11
N PHE A 129 14.29 -8.39 -1.94
CA PHE A 129 13.12 -9.27 -1.78
C PHE A 129 12.73 -9.93 -3.10
N PHE A 130 13.16 -9.40 -4.26
CA PHE A 130 12.95 -10.04 -5.55
C PHE A 130 14.11 -10.98 -5.95
N SER A 131 15.12 -11.12 -5.10
CA SER A 131 16.23 -12.03 -5.33
C SER A 131 15.84 -13.47 -5.00
N LYS A 132 16.03 -14.40 -5.94
CA LYS A 132 15.84 -15.85 -5.73
C LYS A 132 16.99 -16.51 -4.95
N ARG A 133 17.87 -15.72 -4.32
CA ARG A 133 19.03 -16.21 -3.58
C ARG A 133 18.81 -16.05 -2.09
N PHE A 134 19.16 -17.09 -1.34
CA PHE A 134 19.13 -17.04 0.11
C PHE A 134 20.12 -15.99 0.64
N LEU A 135 19.69 -15.29 1.70
CA LEU A 135 20.59 -14.48 2.48
C LEU A 135 21.59 -15.40 3.19
N LEU A 136 22.89 -15.09 3.07
CA LEU A 136 23.98 -15.80 3.74
C LEU A 136 23.78 -15.79 5.26
N ASN A 137 24.24 -16.84 5.92
CA ASN A 137 24.22 -16.93 7.37
C ASN A 137 25.03 -15.79 8.01
N SER A 138 24.63 -15.39 9.22
CA SER A 138 25.29 -14.33 10.00
C SER A 138 25.36 -12.97 9.28
N VAL A 139 24.35 -12.67 8.46
CA VAL A 139 24.12 -11.33 7.91
C VAL A 139 22.90 -10.73 8.59
N ASP A 140 23.10 -9.66 9.34
CA ASP A 140 21.99 -8.92 9.96
C ASP A 140 21.19 -8.18 8.89
N LEU A 141 19.89 -8.40 8.85
CA LEU A 141 18.96 -7.68 8.00
C LEU A 141 18.16 -6.69 8.85
N ARG A 142 18.20 -5.41 8.49
CA ARG A 142 17.38 -4.37 9.13
C ARG A 142 16.54 -3.67 8.07
N ILE A 143 15.22 -3.69 8.28
CA ILE A 143 14.25 -3.03 7.42
C ILE A 143 13.68 -1.84 8.21
N LYS A 144 13.79 -0.64 7.65
CA LYS A 144 13.21 0.59 8.19
C LYS A 144 12.17 1.12 7.21
N LEU A 145 10.92 1.06 7.62
CA LEU A 145 9.79 1.60 6.88
C LEU A 145 9.41 2.95 7.48
N SER A 146 9.37 3.99 6.66
CA SER A 146 8.90 5.31 7.07
C SER A 146 7.53 5.56 6.45
N ARG A 147 6.53 5.80 7.29
CA ARG A 147 5.14 6.02 6.87
C ARG A 147 5.00 7.38 6.16
N ALA A 148 4.28 7.39 5.04
CA ALA A 148 3.87 8.61 4.36
C ALA A 148 2.82 9.39 5.18
N ASN A 149 2.56 10.63 4.77
CA ASN A 149 1.49 11.44 5.36
C ASN A 149 0.11 10.83 5.06
N ASP A 150 -0.86 11.04 5.93
CA ASP A 150 -2.24 10.56 5.76
C ASP A 150 -2.86 11.14 4.48
N ALA A 151 -2.55 12.40 4.15
CA ALA A 151 -2.96 13.04 2.91
C ALA A 151 -2.43 12.36 1.64
N PHE A 152 -1.34 11.58 1.76
CA PHE A 152 -0.85 10.75 0.66
C PHE A 152 -1.45 9.35 0.69
N ALA A 153 -1.57 8.74 1.87
CA ALA A 153 -2.05 7.36 2.02
C ALA A 153 -3.57 7.20 1.83
N LEU A 154 -4.32 8.29 2.00
CA LEU A 154 -5.78 8.34 1.90
C LEU A 154 -6.20 9.23 0.74
N MET A 155 -7.24 8.80 0.04
CA MET A 155 -7.91 9.58 -0.98
C MET A 155 -9.29 9.98 -0.46
N CYS A 156 -9.50 11.29 -0.31
CA CYS A 156 -10.71 11.89 0.27
C CYS A 156 -10.97 13.29 -0.32
N PRO A 157 -12.18 13.86 -0.17
CA PRO A 157 -12.48 15.23 -0.55
C PRO A 157 -11.58 16.25 0.15
N ALA A 158 -11.26 17.36 -0.53
CA ALA A 158 -10.35 18.39 -0.03
C ALA A 158 -10.73 19.03 1.32
N ASN A 159 -12.01 18.94 1.71
CA ASN A 159 -12.53 19.55 2.93
C ASN A 159 -12.68 18.57 4.11
N THR A 160 -12.29 17.30 3.94
CA THR A 160 -12.40 16.29 4.98
C THR A 160 -11.01 15.74 5.33
N ASN A 161 -10.75 15.62 6.62
CA ASN A 161 -9.50 15.03 7.12
C ASN A 161 -9.82 13.69 7.78
N TYR A 162 -9.02 12.68 7.45
CA TYR A 162 -9.09 11.35 8.02
C TYR A 162 -7.71 10.91 8.47
N LYS A 163 -7.68 9.94 9.39
CA LYS A 163 -6.45 9.41 9.96
C LYS A 163 -6.34 7.92 9.65
N LEU A 164 -5.13 7.50 9.28
CA LEU A 164 -4.75 6.11 9.06
C LEU A 164 -3.93 5.53 10.22
#